data_AF-A0A5V0VLU4-F1
#
_entry.id   AF-A0A5V0VLU4-F1
#
_cell.length_a   1.000
_cell.length_b   1.000
_cell.length_c   1.000
_cell.angle_alpha   90.00
_cell.angle_beta   90.00
_cell.angle_gamma   90.00
#
_symmetry.space_group_name_H-M   'P 1'
#
loop_
_entity.id
_entity.type
_entity.pdbx_description
1 polymer ?
#
loop_
_entity_poly.entity_id
_entity_poly.type
_entity_poly.pdbx_seq_one_letter_code
_entity_poly.pdbx_strand_id
1 'polypeptide(L)' 'IAPIKIGNCCWIGDNAVILAGSEICDGCVIAANSVVKDLKVDKPCLIGGVPAKVIKVF' A
#
# COMPACT_ATOMS: atom_id res chain seq x y z
N ILE A 1 6.00 13.30 12.80
CA ILE A 1 6.02 12.34 11.65
C ILE A 1 4.86 11.39 11.87
N ALA A 2 3.97 11.21 10.88
CA ALA A 2 2.87 10.25 10.98
C ALA A 2 3.42 8.82 10.82
N PRO A 3 2.93 7.83 11.60
CA PRO A 3 3.39 6.46 11.49
C PRO A 3 3.02 5.84 10.15
N ILE A 4 3.76 4.80 9.76
CA ILE A 4 3.41 3.90 8.65
C ILE A 4 2.96 2.59 9.29
N LYS A 5 1.78 2.10 8.92
CA LYS A 5 1.29 0.78 9.37
C LYS A 5 1.17 -0.15 8.17
N ILE A 6 1.82 -1.30 8.28
CA ILE A 6 1.73 -2.37 7.29
C ILE A 6 1.26 -3.63 8.02
N GLY A 7 0.16 -4.19 7.56
CA GLY A 7 -0.43 -5.40 8.11
C GLY A 7 0.38 -6.66 7.82
N ASN A 8 -0.14 -7.79 8.29
CA ASN A 8 0.46 -9.11 8.09
C ASN A 8 0.29 -9.59 6.65
N CYS A 9 1.22 -10.44 6.19
CA CYS A 9 1.14 -11.12 4.89
C CYS A 9 0.97 -10.16 3.68
N CYS A 10 1.48 -8.93 3.78
CA CYS A 10 1.49 -8.00 2.65
C CYS A 10 2.61 -8.35 1.67
N TRP A 11 2.34 -8.23 0.37
CA TRP A 11 3.37 -8.30 -0.66
C TRP A 11 3.74 -6.90 -1.13
N ILE A 12 4.98 -6.49 -0.89
CA ILE A 12 5.53 -5.22 -1.37
C ILE A 12 6.36 -5.48 -2.62
N GLY A 13 5.94 -4.92 -3.75
CA GLY A 13 6.65 -5.00 -5.02
C GLY A 13 7.95 -4.20 -5.01
N ASP A 14 8.86 -4.56 -5.91
CA ASP A 14 10.17 -3.94 -6.03
C ASP A 14 10.08 -2.42 -6.25
N ASN A 15 10.99 -1.68 -5.62
CA ASN A 15 11.04 -0.21 -5.66
C ASN A 15 9.72 0.51 -5.29
N ALA A 16 8.84 -0.12 -4.50
CA ALA A 16 7.68 0.57 -3.94
C ALA A 16 8.11 1.54 -2.84
N VAL A 17 7.55 2.74 -2.86
CA VAL A 17 7.80 3.81 -1.88
C VAL A 17 6.53 4.03 -1.06
N ILE A 18 6.62 3.82 0.25
CA ILE A 18 5.52 4.03 1.19
C ILE A 18 5.84 5.24 2.05
N LEU A 19 5.01 6.29 1.95
CA LEU A 19 5.21 7.54 2.67
C LEU A 19 4.41 7.56 4.00
N ALA A 20 4.86 8.42 4.91
CA ALA A 20 4.24 8.65 6.23
C ALA A 20 2.72 8.88 6.13
N GLY A 21 1.97 8.32 7.08
CA GLY A 21 0.50 8.41 7.13
C GLY A 21 -0.25 7.27 6.43
N SER A 22 0.47 6.39 5.72
CA SER A 22 -0.14 5.24 5.03
C SER A 22 -0.47 4.10 6.02
N GLU A 23 -1.68 3.55 5.90
CA GLU A 23 -2.17 2.41 6.68
C GLU A 23 -2.64 1.30 5.72
N ILE A 24 -1.86 0.23 5.63
CA ILE A 24 -2.10 -0.90 4.72
C ILE A 24 -2.58 -2.10 5.54
N CYS A 25 -3.78 -2.61 5.25
CA CYS A 25 -4.33 -3.77 5.95
C CYS A 25 -3.65 -5.08 5.55
N ASP A 26 -3.93 -6.13 6.32
CA ASP A 26 -3.43 -7.48 6.08
C ASP A 26 -3.76 -7.98 4.66
N GLY A 27 -2.82 -8.72 4.06
CA GLY A 27 -3.00 -9.36 2.75
C GLY A 27 -3.02 -8.43 1.53
N CYS A 28 -2.63 -7.16 1.68
CA CYS A 28 -2.51 -6.24 0.54
C CYS A 28 -1.32 -6.57 -0.36
N VAL A 29 -1.45 -6.25 -1.65
CA VAL A 29 -0.38 -6.34 -2.64
C VAL A 29 -0.08 -4.94 -3.16
N ILE A 30 1.17 -4.51 -3.07
CA ILE A 30 1.66 -3.24 -3.63
C ILE A 30 2.45 -3.55 -4.88
N ALA A 31 2.05 -3.02 -6.04
CA ALA A 31 2.74 -3.23 -7.30
C ALA A 31 4.14 -2.58 -7.31
N ALA A 32 5.05 -3.09 -8.14
CA ALA A 32 6.38 -2.52 -8.30
C ALA A 32 6.33 -1.05 -8.75
N ASN A 33 7.33 -0.25 -8.35
CA ASN A 33 7.45 1.19 -8.64
C ASN A 33 6.25 2.05 -8.17
N SER A 34 5.46 1.58 -7.19
CA SER A 34 4.30 2.34 -6.70
C SER A 34 4.69 3.34 -5.62
N VAL A 35 4.08 4.52 -5.63
CA VAL A 35 4.27 5.56 -4.60
C VAL A 35 2.99 5.73 -3.79
N VAL A 36 2.96 5.11 -2.61
CA VAL A 36 1.84 5.15 -1.65
C VAL A 36 1.99 6.37 -0.75
N LYS A 37 1.03 7.29 -0.82
CA LYS A 37 1.03 8.53 -0.03
C LYS A 37 -0.33 8.74 0.61
N ASP A 38 -0.35 8.79 1.94
CA ASP A 38 -1.56 9.09 2.73
C ASP A 38 -2.77 8.20 2.34
N LEU A 39 -2.49 6.92 2.11
CA LEU A 39 -3.49 5.93 1.71
C LEU A 39 -3.85 5.04 2.89
N LYS A 40 -5.15 4.94 3.20
CA LYS A 40 -5.69 4.03 4.21
C LYS A 40 -6.57 2.99 3.54
N VAL A 41 -6.28 1.73 3.83
CA VAL A 41 -6.98 0.58 3.26
C VAL A 41 -7.50 -0.29 4.38
N ASP A 42 -8.78 -0.64 4.31
CA ASP A 42 -9.53 -1.44 5.30
C ASP A 42 -9.77 -2.89 4.83
N LYS A 43 -9.54 -3.20 3.55
CA LYS A 43 -9.75 -4.52 2.94
C LYS A 43 -8.55 -4.94 2.08
N PRO A 44 -8.17 -6.22 2.07
CA PRO A 44 -7.06 -6.70 1.26
C PRO A 44 -7.26 -6.29 -0.20
N CYS A 45 -6.30 -5.57 -0.78
CA CYS A 45 -6.41 -5.07 -2.15
C CYS A 45 -5.06 -4.99 -2.87
N LEU A 46 -5.13 -4.87 -4.18
CA LEU A 46 -4.01 -4.55 -5.06
C LEU A 46 -3.90 -3.03 -5.20
N ILE A 47 -2.78 -2.47 -4.77
CA ILE A 47 -2.46 -1.05 -4.81
C ILE A 47 -1.34 -0.84 -5.84
N GLY A 48 -1.48 0.14 -6.73
CA GLY A 48 -0.40 0.43 -7.68
C GLY A 48 -0.44 1.80 -8.33
N GLY A 49 0.72 2.23 -8.84
CA GLY A 49 0.90 3.47 -9.63
C GLY A 49 1.62 4.60 -8.90
N VAL A 50 1.76 5.74 -9.59
CA VAL A 50 2.39 6.98 -9.08
C VAL A 50 1.50 8.18 -9.45
N PRO A 51 0.63 8.68 -8.56
CA PRO A 51 0.38 8.22 -7.19
C PRO A 51 -0.35 6.88 -7.15
N ALA A 52 -0.07 6.06 -6.14
CA ALA A 52 -0.66 4.73 -6.00
C ALA A 52 -2.15 4.80 -5.66
N LYS A 53 -2.95 3.95 -6.32
CA LYS A 53 -4.40 3.82 -6.11
C LYS A 53 -4.78 2.36 -5.93
N VAL A 54 -5.95 2.12 -5.34
CA VAL A 54 -6.54 0.78 -5.31
C VAL A 54 -6.97 0.40 -6.72
N ILE A 55 -6.40 -0.69 -7.24
CA ILE A 55 -6.69 -1.26 -8.57
C ILE A 55 -7.77 -2.32 -8.46
N LYS A 56 -7.71 -3.17 -7.44
CA LYS A 56 -8.62 -4.30 -7.23
C LYS A 56 -8.74 -4.62 -5.75
N VAL A 57 -9.94 -4.92 -5.27
CA VAL A 57 -10.19 -5.44 -3.91
C VAL A 57 -10.34 -6.97 -3.96
N PHE A 58 -9.83 -7.67 -2.95
CA PHE A 58 -9.92 -9.12 -2.79
C PHE A 58 -11.08 -9.53 -1.88
#